data_AF-A0A0Q8KGN1-F1
#
_entry.id   AF-A0A0Q8KGN1-F1
#
_cell.length_a   1.000
_cell.length_b   1.000
_cell.length_c   1.000
_cell.angle_alpha   90.00
_cell.angle_beta   90.00
_cell.angle_gamma   90.00
#
_symmetry.space_group_name_H-M   'P 1'
#
loop_
_entity.id
_entity.type
_entity.pdbx_description
1 polymer ?
#
loop_
_entity_poly.entity_id
_entity_poly.type
_entity_poly.pdbx_seq_one_letter_code
_entity_poly.pdbx_strand_id
1 'polypeptide(L)'
;MGTPRSGTNLAKHLVETHLGMPVVFDQGFWKHGIFPALMSGRELGYGGLPIIVMSKDPVTQLLSWFRFTRNDSIFRPARHLGPFLNRPLEIRQDFTQPKQMKYRFRNPADYWNQFYFAMEALRRTGAPVHFVCYEQLVSTPALCLSSMSRFLDLASPFDAGAPVMVPRYAIGASNDIDRPADPAANQGPFDPARADLASALARIGWRNARRILRDIDDDVLEATGRAGFRKTCRKAIGPAAILRSLVGFW
;
A
#
# COMPACT_ATOMS: atom_id res chain seq x y z
N MET A 1 -2.54 8.55 -1.71
CA MET A 1 -3.24 7.68 -0.74
C MET A 1 -2.70 6.25 -0.82
N GLY A 2 -2.96 5.42 0.20
CA GLY A 2 -2.64 3.99 0.19
C GLY A 2 -2.58 3.41 1.60
N THR A 3 -2.73 2.09 1.74
CA THR A 3 -2.55 1.46 3.05
C THR A 3 -1.11 1.64 3.57
N PRO A 4 -0.84 1.52 4.88
CA PRO A 4 0.52 1.61 5.41
C PRO A 4 1.50 0.69 4.65
N ARG A 5 2.73 1.13 4.40
CA ARG A 5 3.76 0.30 3.73
C ARG A 5 3.44 -0.13 2.29
N SER A 6 2.50 0.54 1.61
CA SER A 6 2.14 0.29 0.19
C SER A 6 3.06 0.96 -0.83
N GLY A 7 4.04 1.76 -0.37
CA GLY A 7 4.94 2.50 -1.26
C GLY A 7 4.52 3.94 -1.57
N THR A 8 3.56 4.51 -0.81
CA THR A 8 3.14 5.92 -0.92
C THR A 8 4.31 6.90 -0.93
N ASN A 9 5.34 6.67 -0.11
CA ASN A 9 6.48 7.58 -0.02
C ASN A 9 7.42 7.47 -1.24
N LEU A 10 7.56 6.26 -1.80
CA LEU A 10 8.27 6.07 -3.06
C LEU A 10 7.54 6.79 -4.21
N ALA A 11 6.23 6.60 -4.30
CA ALA A 11 5.41 7.27 -5.31
C ALA A 11 5.49 8.80 -5.20
N LYS A 12 5.35 9.35 -3.99
CA LYS A 12 5.53 10.78 -3.72
C LYS A 12 6.88 11.28 -4.23
N HIS A 13 7.97 10.62 -3.83
CA HIS A 13 9.31 11.02 -4.24
C HIS A 13 9.48 11.00 -5.77
N LEU A 14 9.04 9.93 -6.43
CA LEU A 14 9.15 9.80 -7.88
C LEU A 14 8.31 10.85 -8.62
N VAL A 15 7.08 11.11 -8.16
CA VAL A 15 6.21 12.14 -8.75
C VAL A 15 6.80 13.53 -8.57
N GLU A 16 7.26 13.87 -7.36
CA GLU A 16 7.88 15.18 -7.08
C GLU A 16 9.16 15.39 -7.90
N THR A 17 9.97 14.34 -8.03
CA THR A 17 11.29 14.43 -8.67
C THR A 17 11.23 14.37 -10.20
N HIS A 18 10.34 13.55 -10.76
CA HIS A 18 10.29 13.30 -12.21
C HIS A 18 9.12 13.98 -12.92
N LEU A 19 8.03 14.30 -12.23
CA LEU A 19 6.91 15.04 -12.80
C LEU A 19 6.89 16.51 -12.36
N GLY A 20 7.73 16.90 -11.39
CA GLY A 20 7.75 18.26 -10.85
C GLY A 20 6.47 18.66 -10.11
N MET A 21 5.66 17.67 -9.72
CA MET A 21 4.35 17.90 -9.10
C MET A 21 4.41 17.75 -7.58
N PRO A 22 3.97 18.76 -6.80
CA PRO A 22 3.89 18.62 -5.35
C PRO A 22 2.85 17.57 -4.96
N VAL A 23 3.20 16.70 -4.01
CA VAL A 23 2.29 15.65 -3.50
C VAL A 23 2.03 15.87 -2.03
N VAL A 24 0.76 15.94 -1.68
CA VAL A 24 0.27 16.05 -0.30
C VAL A 24 -0.38 14.75 0.15
N PHE A 25 -0.24 14.42 1.42
CA PHE A 25 -0.84 13.24 2.05
C PHE A 25 -2.07 13.56 2.90
N ASP A 26 -2.14 14.79 3.44
CA ASP A 26 -3.11 15.14 4.50
C ASP A 26 -4.05 16.30 4.10
N GLN A 27 -4.12 16.68 2.82
CA GLN A 27 -5.17 17.58 2.34
C GLN A 27 -6.48 16.82 2.10
N GLY A 28 -7.34 16.83 3.12
CA GLY A 28 -8.71 16.32 3.08
C GLY A 28 -8.97 15.16 4.03
N PHE A 29 -8.06 14.17 4.16
CA PHE A 29 -8.30 12.96 4.97
C PHE A 29 -7.00 12.30 5.48
N TRP A 30 -7.14 11.43 6.48
CA TRP A 30 -6.05 10.56 6.92
C TRP A 30 -5.71 9.51 5.85
N LYS A 31 -4.48 9.51 5.35
CA LYS A 31 -4.03 8.66 4.23
C LYS A 31 -4.20 7.15 4.39
N HIS A 32 -4.35 6.66 5.62
CA HIS A 32 -4.56 5.25 5.96
C HIS A 32 -5.96 4.95 6.50
N GLY A 33 -6.79 6.00 6.65
CA GLY A 33 -8.17 5.86 7.08
C GLY A 33 -9.02 5.24 5.99
N ILE A 34 -10.04 4.48 6.41
CA ILE A 34 -11.12 4.15 5.50
C ILE A 34 -11.97 5.39 5.36
N PHE A 35 -12.21 5.79 4.10
CA PHE A 35 -13.10 6.89 3.79
C PHE A 35 -14.40 6.67 4.54
N PRO A 36 -14.81 7.59 5.44
CA PRO A 36 -16.11 7.44 6.01
C PRO A 36 -17.10 7.63 4.86
N ALA A 37 -18.01 6.68 4.70
CA ALA A 37 -19.26 6.93 4.01
C ALA A 37 -20.01 7.98 4.85
N LEU A 38 -19.59 9.24 4.80
CA LEU A 38 -20.33 10.33 5.41
C LEU A 38 -21.51 10.61 4.50
N MET A 39 -22.56 9.85 4.82
CA MET A 39 -23.98 10.19 4.83
C MET A 39 -24.44 11.16 3.74
N SER A 40 -25.32 10.64 2.88
CA SER A 40 -26.20 11.37 1.97
C SER A 40 -26.50 12.80 2.45
N GLY A 41 -26.10 13.80 1.65
CA GLY A 41 -26.57 15.18 1.79
C GLY A 41 -25.51 16.25 2.00
N ARG A 42 -24.21 15.91 2.11
CA ARG A 42 -23.15 16.91 1.97
C ARG A 42 -22.41 16.65 0.68
N GLU A 43 -22.38 17.65 -0.21
CA GLU A 43 -21.39 17.70 -1.29
C GLU A 43 -20.02 17.71 -0.63
N LEU A 44 -19.39 16.54 -0.54
CA LEU A 44 -17.98 16.45 -0.22
C LEU A 44 -17.24 17.02 -1.43
N GLY A 45 -16.95 18.32 -1.37
CA GLY A 45 -16.02 18.95 -2.28
C GLY A 45 -14.64 18.33 -2.05
N TYR A 46 -14.30 17.27 -2.78
CA TYR A 46 -12.99 16.62 -2.75
C TYR A 46 -11.88 17.50 -3.38
N GLY A 47 -12.10 18.82 -3.47
CA GLY A 47 -11.20 19.81 -4.05
C GLY A 47 -10.91 19.63 -5.54
N GLY A 48 -11.56 18.67 -6.22
CA GLY A 48 -11.21 18.28 -7.59
C GLY A 48 -9.80 17.70 -7.74
N LEU A 49 -9.10 17.44 -6.62
CA LEU A 49 -7.69 17.04 -6.66
C LEU A 49 -7.57 15.59 -7.13
N PRO A 50 -6.70 15.29 -8.10
CA PRO A 50 -6.45 13.92 -8.53
C PRO A 50 -5.81 13.08 -7.43
N ILE A 51 -6.34 11.88 -7.21
CA ILE A 51 -5.91 10.97 -6.15
C ILE A 51 -5.13 9.79 -6.74
N ILE A 52 -3.83 9.74 -6.48
CA ILE A 52 -3.02 8.55 -6.77
C ILE A 52 -3.08 7.60 -5.57
N VAL A 53 -3.49 6.36 -5.81
CA VAL A 53 -3.66 5.31 -4.80
C VAL A 53 -2.63 4.23 -5.00
N MET A 54 -1.68 4.16 -4.07
CA MET A 54 -0.73 3.05 -4.05
C MET A 54 -1.40 1.80 -3.51
N SER A 55 -1.36 0.75 -4.31
CA SER A 55 -1.81 -0.59 -3.93
C SER A 55 -0.66 -1.56 -4.00
N LYS A 56 -0.53 -2.40 -2.96
CA LYS A 56 0.46 -3.47 -2.90
C LYS A 56 -0.25 -4.80 -2.75
N ASP A 57 0.28 -5.86 -3.38
CA ASP A 57 -0.37 -7.16 -3.36
C ASP A 57 -0.58 -7.65 -1.91
N PRO A 58 -1.69 -8.33 -1.62
CA PRO A 58 -2.07 -8.61 -0.23
C PRO A 58 -1.06 -9.54 0.48
N VAL A 59 -0.33 -10.39 -0.23
CA VAL A 59 0.66 -11.28 0.39
C VAL A 59 1.88 -10.49 0.86
N THR A 60 2.48 -9.69 -0.03
CA THR A 60 3.64 -8.85 0.33
C THR A 60 3.25 -7.72 1.28
N GLN A 61 2.03 -7.19 1.16
CA GLN A 61 1.50 -6.11 2.01
C GLN A 61 1.28 -6.57 3.45
N LEU A 62 0.60 -7.70 3.68
CA LEU A 62 0.34 -8.20 5.04
C LEU A 62 1.63 -8.71 5.71
N LEU A 63 2.58 -9.29 4.96
CA LEU A 63 3.92 -9.58 5.47
C LEU A 63 4.65 -8.31 5.90
N SER A 64 4.52 -7.23 5.13
CA SER A 64 5.10 -5.93 5.47
C SER A 64 4.48 -5.34 6.73
N TRP A 65 3.16 -5.49 6.94
CA TRP A 65 2.49 -5.06 8.17
C TRP A 65 2.90 -5.88 9.37
N PHE A 66 2.97 -7.22 9.25
CA PHE A 66 3.44 -8.07 10.34
C PHE A 66 4.82 -7.63 10.85
N ARG A 67 5.75 -7.38 9.92
CA ARG A 67 7.07 -6.83 10.25
C ARG A 67 6.98 -5.44 10.88
N PHE A 68 6.08 -4.60 10.37
CA PHE A 68 5.87 -3.25 10.88
C PHE A 68 5.37 -3.24 12.33
N THR A 69 4.57 -4.23 12.75
CA THR A 69 4.11 -4.35 14.14
C THR A 69 5.24 -4.52 15.17
N ARG A 70 6.45 -4.89 14.73
CA ARG A 70 7.63 -5.04 15.59
C ARG A 70 8.31 -3.71 15.91
N ASN A 71 7.93 -2.66 15.20
CA ASN A 71 8.36 -1.29 15.45
C ASN A 71 7.21 -0.55 16.11
N ASP A 72 7.49 0.51 16.88
CA ASP A 72 6.45 1.39 17.40
C ASP A 72 5.66 1.96 16.22
N SER A 73 4.45 1.45 16.01
CA SER A 73 3.69 1.60 14.77
C SER A 73 2.20 1.77 15.07
N ILE A 74 1.42 2.14 14.04
CA ILE A 74 -0.04 2.29 14.16
C ILE A 74 -0.78 0.97 14.46
N PHE A 75 -0.09 -0.17 14.30
CA PHE A 75 -0.65 -1.50 14.58
C PHE A 75 -0.25 -1.97 15.96
N ARG A 76 -1.11 -2.79 16.59
CA ARG A 76 -0.71 -3.49 17.82
C ARG A 76 0.45 -4.46 17.54
N PRO A 77 1.45 -4.56 18.44
CA PRO A 77 2.54 -5.51 18.29
C PRO A 77 2.07 -6.95 18.13
N ALA A 78 2.65 -7.67 17.16
CA ALA A 78 2.40 -9.08 16.94
C ALA A 78 3.71 -9.88 16.96
N ARG A 79 3.78 -10.88 17.84
CA ARG A 79 4.94 -11.79 17.93
C ARG A 79 4.99 -12.75 16.75
N HIS A 80 3.82 -13.22 16.33
CA HIS A 80 3.69 -14.33 15.41
C HIS A 80 2.70 -14.07 14.27
N LEU A 81 3.03 -14.62 13.09
CA LEU A 81 2.35 -14.33 11.85
C LEU A 81 0.97 -14.98 11.76
N GLY A 82 0.83 -16.23 12.20
CA GLY A 82 -0.46 -16.93 12.21
C GLY A 82 -1.53 -16.17 13.00
N PRO A 83 -1.29 -15.86 14.28
CA PRO A 83 -2.19 -15.04 15.10
C PRO A 83 -2.45 -13.66 14.52
N PHE A 84 -1.43 -12.98 13.96
CA PHE A 84 -1.60 -11.68 13.31
C PHE A 84 -2.64 -11.75 12.17
N LEU A 85 -2.60 -12.80 11.34
CA LEU A 85 -3.52 -12.96 10.21
C LEU A 85 -4.95 -13.34 10.63
N ASN A 86 -5.17 -13.88 11.83
CA ASN A 86 -6.48 -14.38 12.27
C ASN A 86 -7.16 -13.53 13.34
N ARG A 87 -6.44 -12.59 13.95
CA ARG A 87 -6.98 -11.74 15.00
C ARG A 87 -7.47 -10.42 14.41
N PRO A 88 -8.41 -9.76 15.10
CA PRO A 88 -8.82 -8.42 14.76
C PRO A 88 -7.63 -7.48 14.61
N LEU A 89 -7.60 -6.73 13.51
CA LEU A 89 -6.60 -5.71 13.26
C LEU A 89 -7.12 -4.40 13.83
N GLU A 90 -6.32 -3.74 14.64
CA GLU A 90 -6.60 -2.37 15.10
C GLU A 90 -5.59 -1.41 14.52
N ILE A 91 -6.09 -0.27 14.04
CA ILE A 91 -5.28 0.79 13.47
C ILE A 91 -5.57 2.07 14.23
N ARG A 92 -4.51 2.69 14.75
CA ARG A 92 -4.56 3.96 15.47
C ARG A 92 -4.32 5.11 14.49
N GLN A 93 -5.13 6.17 14.59
CA GLN A 93 -4.86 7.43 13.90
C GLN A 93 -3.75 8.18 14.67
N ASP A 94 -2.75 8.65 13.93
CA ASP A 94 -1.46 9.31 14.31
C ASP A 94 -1.63 10.55 15.24
N PHE A 95 -0.71 11.03 16.10
CA PHE A 95 0.27 10.46 17.09
C PHE A 95 0.64 11.50 18.19
N THR A 96 -0.14 12.54 18.48
CA THR A 96 0.32 13.63 19.39
C THR A 96 -0.44 13.79 20.71
N GLN A 97 -1.64 13.22 20.91
CA GLN A 97 -2.43 13.47 22.13
C GLN A 97 -3.34 12.30 22.58
N PRO A 98 -3.80 12.29 23.85
CA PRO A 98 -4.83 11.37 24.36
C PRO A 98 -6.20 11.54 23.67
N LYS A 99 -7.07 10.50 23.70
CA LYS A 99 -8.41 10.38 23.05
C LYS A 99 -8.42 10.00 21.54
N GLN A 100 -7.52 9.11 21.14
CA GLN A 100 -7.34 8.68 19.74
C GLN A 100 -8.48 7.79 19.21
N MET A 101 -8.97 8.12 18.01
CA MET A 101 -9.85 7.25 17.23
C MET A 101 -9.10 5.99 16.80
N LYS A 102 -9.77 4.83 16.92
CA LYS A 102 -9.25 3.53 16.50
C LYS A 102 -10.21 2.90 15.53
N TYR A 103 -9.68 2.38 14.44
CA TYR A 103 -10.42 1.49 13.56
C TYR A 103 -10.15 0.06 13.99
N ARG A 104 -11.18 -0.79 13.87
CA ARG A 104 -11.10 -2.22 14.16
C ARG A 104 -11.67 -2.99 12.98
N PHE A 105 -10.88 -3.92 12.48
CA PHE A 105 -11.20 -4.81 11.37
C PHE A 105 -11.25 -6.25 11.86
N ARG A 106 -11.98 -7.10 11.15
CA ARG A 106 -12.08 -8.52 11.48
C ARG A 106 -10.71 -9.19 11.49
N ASN A 107 -9.87 -8.86 10.51
CA ASN A 107 -8.48 -9.30 10.38
C ASN A 107 -7.73 -8.35 9.41
N PRO A 108 -6.42 -8.55 9.16
CA PRO A 108 -5.69 -7.69 8.22
C PRO A 108 -6.18 -7.75 6.77
N ALA A 109 -6.69 -8.89 6.29
CA ALA A 109 -7.21 -9.00 4.92
C ALA A 109 -8.48 -8.15 4.75
N ASP A 110 -9.36 -8.14 5.76
CA ASP A 110 -10.56 -7.30 5.81
C ASP A 110 -10.22 -5.81 5.72
N TYR A 111 -9.20 -5.34 6.43
CA TYR A 111 -8.73 -3.96 6.26
C TYR A 111 -8.24 -3.66 4.83
N TRP A 112 -7.48 -4.59 4.24
CA TRP A 112 -7.01 -4.44 2.85
C TRP A 112 -8.21 -4.33 1.89
N ASN A 113 -9.19 -5.23 2.00
CA ASN A 113 -10.40 -5.20 1.18
C ASN A 113 -11.15 -3.88 1.35
N GLN A 114 -11.47 -3.51 2.59
CA GLN A 114 -12.30 -2.32 2.85
C GLN A 114 -11.62 -1.02 2.40
N PHE A 115 -10.30 -0.89 2.57
CA PHE A 115 -9.58 0.30 2.11
C PHE A 115 -9.64 0.44 0.59
N TYR A 116 -9.26 -0.61 -0.15
CA TYR A 116 -9.22 -0.52 -1.61
C TYR A 116 -10.61 -0.52 -2.24
N PHE A 117 -11.58 -1.21 -1.63
CA PHE A 117 -12.99 -1.10 -1.99
C PHE A 117 -13.50 0.34 -1.85
N ALA A 118 -13.17 1.03 -0.74
CA ALA A 118 -13.59 2.41 -0.55
C ALA A 118 -13.00 3.36 -1.60
N MET A 119 -11.72 3.18 -1.98
CA MET A 119 -11.10 3.97 -3.06
C MET A 119 -11.73 3.68 -4.42
N GLU A 120 -12.07 2.42 -4.68
CA GLU A 120 -12.76 2.03 -5.91
C GLU A 120 -14.19 2.57 -5.95
N ALA A 121 -14.91 2.52 -4.83
CA ALA A 121 -16.24 3.10 -4.71
C ALA A 121 -16.20 4.61 -4.98
N LEU A 122 -15.20 5.32 -4.43
CA LEU A 122 -14.97 6.74 -4.71
C LEU A 122 -14.68 6.98 -6.20
N ARG A 123 -13.84 6.15 -6.84
CA ARG A 123 -13.59 6.22 -8.29
C ARG A 123 -14.89 6.10 -9.10
N ARG A 124 -15.80 5.20 -8.70
CA ARG A 124 -17.09 4.97 -9.36
C ARG A 124 -18.06 6.15 -9.23
N THR A 125 -17.87 7.06 -8.26
CA THR A 125 -18.65 8.31 -8.20
C THR A 125 -18.14 9.38 -9.17
N GLY A 126 -17.13 9.08 -9.99
CA GLY A 126 -16.51 10.02 -10.91
C GLY A 126 -15.35 10.82 -10.32
N ALA A 127 -14.95 10.54 -9.07
CA ALA A 127 -13.77 11.18 -8.49
C ALA A 127 -12.50 10.74 -9.25
N PRO A 128 -11.53 11.64 -9.49
CA PRO A 128 -10.30 11.31 -10.19
C PRO A 128 -9.42 10.45 -9.30
N VAL A 129 -9.53 9.13 -9.42
CA VAL A 129 -8.75 8.15 -8.64
C VAL A 129 -7.98 7.24 -9.59
N HIS A 130 -6.66 7.15 -9.38
CA HIS A 130 -5.77 6.30 -10.17
C HIS A 130 -5.03 5.30 -9.27
N PHE A 131 -5.27 4.00 -9.48
CA PHE A 131 -4.53 2.96 -8.78
C PHE A 131 -3.17 2.70 -9.43
N VAL A 132 -2.13 2.57 -8.61
CA VAL A 132 -0.78 2.22 -9.03
C VAL A 132 -0.31 1.01 -8.22
N CYS A 133 0.09 -0.06 -8.91
CA CYS A 133 0.67 -1.23 -8.29
C CYS A 133 2.09 -0.92 -7.81
N TYR A 134 2.38 -1.15 -6.52
CA TYR A 134 3.71 -1.02 -5.96
C TYR A 134 4.74 -1.86 -6.72
N GLU A 135 4.36 -3.08 -7.12
CA GLU A 135 5.27 -3.99 -7.81
C GLU A 135 5.68 -3.43 -9.17
N GLN A 136 4.73 -2.86 -9.92
CA GLN A 136 4.99 -2.17 -11.19
C GLN A 136 5.77 -0.87 -11.01
N LEU A 137 5.50 -0.11 -9.93
CA LEU A 137 6.27 1.09 -9.63
C LEU A 137 7.74 0.77 -9.36
N VAL A 138 8.04 -0.39 -8.76
CA VAL A 138 9.41 -0.85 -8.53
C VAL A 138 10.05 -1.40 -9.80
N SER A 139 9.34 -2.23 -10.57
CA SER A 139 9.91 -2.91 -11.75
C SER A 139 9.98 -2.05 -13.00
N THR A 140 8.99 -1.18 -13.20
CA THR A 140 8.79 -0.39 -14.42
C THR A 140 8.35 1.04 -14.06
N PRO A 141 9.17 1.79 -13.30
CA PRO A 141 8.78 3.11 -12.78
C PRO A 141 8.44 4.12 -13.88
N ALA A 142 9.13 4.08 -15.03
CA ALA A 142 8.86 4.99 -16.15
C ALA A 142 7.46 4.80 -16.75
N LEU A 143 6.99 3.55 -16.87
CA LEU A 143 5.63 3.26 -17.32
C LEU A 143 4.59 3.78 -16.31
N CYS A 144 4.84 3.60 -15.01
CA CYS A 144 3.96 4.13 -13.97
C CYS A 144 3.91 5.65 -14.01
N LEU A 145 5.06 6.33 -14.15
CA LEU A 145 5.13 7.80 -14.26
C LEU A 145 4.42 8.31 -15.51
N SER A 146 4.58 7.63 -16.65
CA SER A 146 3.88 7.96 -17.89
C SER A 146 2.37 7.79 -17.77
N SER A 147 1.91 6.76 -17.06
CA SER A 147 0.48 6.56 -16.75
C SER A 147 -0.04 7.67 -15.82
N MET A 148 0.69 7.95 -14.74
CA MET A 148 0.32 9.00 -13.77
C MET A 148 0.30 10.38 -14.42
N SER A 149 1.26 10.73 -15.28
CA SER A 149 1.28 12.04 -15.95
C SER A 149 0.08 12.26 -16.88
N ARG A 150 -0.39 11.19 -17.55
CA ARG A 150 -1.61 11.26 -18.38
C ARG A 150 -2.85 11.42 -17.50
N PHE A 151 -2.92 10.69 -16.39
CA PHE A 151 -4.02 10.81 -15.45
C PHE A 151 -4.08 12.19 -14.79
N LEU A 152 -2.93 12.80 -14.50
CA LEU A 152 -2.82 14.16 -13.95
C LEU A 152 -3.04 15.25 -15.01
N ASP A 153 -3.29 14.87 -16.27
CA ASP A 153 -3.48 15.78 -17.41
C ASP A 153 -2.34 16.81 -17.55
N LEU A 154 -1.09 16.35 -17.40
CA LEU A 154 0.06 17.21 -17.58
C LEU A 154 0.22 17.59 -19.06
N ALA A 155 0.44 18.88 -19.32
CA ALA A 155 0.60 19.41 -20.69
C ALA A 155 1.66 18.66 -21.53
N SER A 156 2.71 18.17 -20.87
CA SER A 156 3.71 17.27 -21.45
C SER A 156 3.75 15.97 -20.65
N PRO A 157 3.10 14.89 -21.13
CA PRO A 157 3.16 13.60 -20.48
C PRO A 157 4.59 13.07 -20.37
N PHE A 158 4.88 12.36 -19.28
CA PHE A 158 6.19 11.75 -19.05
C PHE A 158 6.47 10.65 -20.08
N ASP A 159 7.66 10.70 -20.68
CA ASP A 159 8.11 9.70 -21.65
C ASP A 159 8.43 8.37 -20.94
N ALA A 160 7.75 7.30 -21.37
CA ALA A 160 7.98 5.95 -20.86
C ALA A 160 9.39 5.41 -21.16
N GLY A 161 10.10 5.97 -22.14
CA GLY A 161 11.49 5.66 -22.46
C GLY A 161 12.51 6.40 -21.59
N ALA A 162 12.09 7.38 -20.80
CA ALA A 162 13.00 8.19 -19.99
C ALA A 162 13.59 7.39 -18.82
N PRO A 163 14.88 7.61 -18.47
CA PRO A 163 15.49 6.99 -17.31
C PRO A 163 14.84 7.52 -16.02
N VAL A 164 14.55 6.61 -15.10
CA VAL A 164 14.00 6.94 -13.78
C VAL A 164 14.96 6.49 -12.70
N MET A 165 15.36 7.41 -11.83
CA MET A 165 16.25 7.10 -10.71
C MET A 165 15.42 6.69 -9.51
N VAL A 166 15.43 5.40 -9.19
CA VAL A 166 14.89 4.91 -7.92
C VAL A 166 15.87 5.30 -6.80
N PRO A 167 15.38 5.80 -5.65
CA PRO A 167 16.22 6.22 -4.54
C PRO A 167 17.12 5.08 -4.06
N ARG A 168 18.39 5.41 -3.74
CA ARG A 168 19.38 4.45 -3.23
C ARG A 168 19.04 3.99 -1.81
N TYR A 169 18.51 4.89 -1.00
CA TYR A 169 18.11 4.63 0.38
C TYR A 169 16.59 4.50 0.49
N ALA A 170 16.12 3.81 1.52
CA ALA A 170 14.71 3.80 1.85
C ALA A 170 14.21 5.25 2.06
N ILE A 171 12.93 5.47 1.80
CA ILE A 171 12.26 6.75 2.10
C ILE A 171 11.42 6.57 3.36
N GLY A 172 11.62 7.49 4.30
CA GLY A 172 11.10 7.42 5.66
C GLY A 172 9.65 7.85 5.65
N ALA A 173 9.01 7.87 6.82
CA ALA A 173 7.69 8.46 6.92
C ALA A 173 7.78 9.94 6.49
N SER A 174 7.06 10.30 5.45
CA SER A 174 6.76 11.69 5.15
C SER A 174 5.31 11.89 5.59
N ASN A 175 5.14 12.57 6.72
CA ASN A 175 3.94 13.31 7.02
C ASN A 175 4.28 14.76 6.62
N ASP A 176 3.36 15.49 6.01
CA ASP A 176 3.66 16.83 5.45
C ASP A 176 4.04 17.87 6.54
N ILE A 177 3.95 17.45 7.81
CA ILE A 177 4.11 18.26 9.01
C ILE A 177 5.56 18.24 9.53
N ASP A 178 6.33 17.17 9.31
CA ASP A 178 7.68 17.00 9.86
C ASP A 178 8.63 16.40 8.81
N ARG A 179 9.29 17.24 8.01
CA ARG A 179 10.39 16.80 7.13
C ARG A 179 11.70 16.82 7.94
N PRO A 180 12.35 15.67 8.21
CA PRO A 180 13.66 15.67 8.87
C PRO A 180 14.71 16.37 8.00
N ALA A 181 15.65 17.06 8.64
CA ALA A 181 16.70 17.86 7.99
C ALA A 181 17.63 17.03 7.08
N ASP A 182 17.80 15.73 7.38
CA ASP A 182 18.40 14.75 6.49
C ASP A 182 17.50 13.50 6.41
N PRO A 183 16.75 13.32 5.31
CA PRO A 183 15.92 12.15 5.11
C PRO A 183 16.72 10.85 4.99
N ALA A 184 18.01 10.89 4.64
CA ALA A 184 18.86 9.71 4.45
C ALA A 184 19.57 9.28 5.74
N ALA A 185 19.82 10.21 6.67
CA ALA A 185 20.32 9.89 8.00
C ALA A 185 19.34 8.93 8.70
N ASN A 186 19.80 7.70 8.98
CA ASN A 186 19.05 6.59 9.60
C ASN A 186 18.23 5.69 8.67
N GLN A 187 18.37 5.79 7.35
CA GLN A 187 17.67 4.88 6.43
C GLN A 187 18.58 3.86 5.75
N GLY A 188 18.24 2.58 5.91
CA GLY A 188 18.90 1.49 5.19
C GLY A 188 18.67 1.57 3.68
N PRO A 189 19.35 0.71 2.88
CA PRO A 189 19.21 0.71 1.43
C PRO A 189 17.76 0.45 1.00
N PHE A 190 17.37 1.02 -0.14
CA PHE A 190 16.12 0.67 -0.78
C PHE A 190 16.14 -0.81 -1.18
N ASP A 191 15.12 -1.56 -0.75
CA ASP A 191 15.03 -3.00 -0.95
C ASP A 191 13.91 -3.32 -1.95
N PRO A 192 14.21 -3.49 -3.25
CA PRO A 192 13.22 -3.84 -4.27
C PRO A 192 12.64 -5.23 -4.06
N ALA A 193 13.31 -6.13 -3.32
CA ALA A 193 12.78 -7.46 -3.01
C ALA A 193 11.55 -7.41 -2.08
N ARG A 194 11.20 -6.23 -1.56
CA ARG A 194 9.90 -6.00 -0.90
C ARG A 194 8.71 -6.03 -1.85
N ALA A 195 8.93 -5.93 -3.15
CA ALA A 195 7.92 -6.11 -4.20
C ALA A 195 7.89 -7.55 -4.74
N ASP A 196 8.84 -8.40 -4.36
CA ASP A 196 8.91 -9.76 -4.90
C ASP A 196 7.94 -10.73 -4.20
N LEU A 197 6.94 -11.17 -4.96
CA LEU A 197 5.93 -12.11 -4.52
C LEU A 197 6.53 -13.49 -4.17
N ALA A 198 7.51 -13.98 -4.94
CA ALA A 198 8.09 -15.30 -4.71
C ALA A 198 8.85 -15.35 -3.37
N SER A 199 9.68 -14.34 -3.10
CA SER A 199 10.35 -14.16 -1.81
C SER A 199 9.37 -13.99 -0.66
N ALA A 200 8.29 -13.23 -0.84
CA ALA A 200 7.25 -13.10 0.19
C ALA A 200 6.58 -14.44 0.47
N LEU A 201 6.18 -15.20 -0.56
CA LEU A 201 5.62 -16.54 -0.44
C LEU A 201 6.57 -17.50 0.30
N ALA A 202 7.86 -17.47 -0.02
CA ALA A 202 8.89 -18.26 0.67
C ALA A 202 9.05 -17.90 2.14
N ARG A 203 8.75 -16.65 2.53
CA ARG A 203 8.85 -16.15 3.91
C ARG A 203 7.58 -16.41 4.74
N ILE A 204 6.39 -16.27 4.14
CA ILE A 204 5.11 -16.46 4.83
C ILE A 204 4.66 -17.92 4.87
N GLY A 205 5.07 -18.72 3.87
CA GLY A 205 4.58 -20.07 3.65
C GLY A 205 3.21 -20.10 2.96
N TRP A 206 3.00 -21.10 2.11
CA TRP A 206 1.77 -21.25 1.33
C TRP A 206 0.50 -21.38 2.18
N ARG A 207 0.54 -22.04 3.34
CA ARG A 207 -0.62 -22.14 4.25
C ARG A 207 -1.14 -20.76 4.68
N ASN A 208 -0.24 -19.86 5.07
CA ASN A 208 -0.60 -18.50 5.45
C ASN A 208 -1.01 -17.67 4.23
N ALA A 209 -0.34 -17.83 3.09
CA ALA A 209 -0.74 -17.17 1.85
C ALA A 209 -2.15 -17.59 1.39
N ARG A 210 -2.49 -18.89 1.43
CA ARG A 210 -3.85 -19.37 1.13
C ARG A 210 -4.89 -18.75 2.05
N ARG A 211 -4.55 -18.57 3.34
CA ARG A 211 -5.43 -17.92 4.30
C ARG A 211 -5.67 -16.46 3.95
N ILE A 212 -4.61 -15.72 3.62
CA ILE A 212 -4.74 -14.34 3.11
C ILE A 212 -5.65 -14.35 1.90
N LEU A 213 -5.33 -15.15 0.87
CA LEU A 213 -6.09 -15.18 -0.37
C LEU A 213 -7.56 -15.54 -0.13
N ARG A 214 -7.88 -16.49 0.76
CA ARG A 214 -9.26 -16.87 1.08
C ARG A 214 -10.09 -15.68 1.57
N ASP A 215 -9.47 -14.76 2.31
CA ASP A 215 -10.14 -13.62 2.95
C ASP A 215 -10.00 -12.32 2.12
N ILE A 216 -9.34 -12.35 0.96
CA ILE A 216 -9.24 -11.22 0.02
C ILE A 216 -10.31 -11.35 -1.06
N ASP A 217 -10.95 -10.23 -1.40
CA ASP A 217 -12.02 -10.18 -2.41
C ASP A 217 -11.45 -10.06 -3.83
N ASP A 218 -11.97 -10.86 -4.77
CA ASP A 218 -11.49 -10.88 -6.15
C ASP A 218 -11.85 -9.59 -6.91
N ASP A 219 -13.00 -8.98 -6.62
CA ASP A 219 -13.40 -7.68 -7.19
C ASP A 219 -12.44 -6.56 -6.82
N VAL A 220 -11.91 -6.60 -5.59
CA VAL A 220 -10.92 -5.61 -5.10
C VAL A 220 -9.55 -5.87 -5.72
N LEU A 221 -9.18 -7.14 -5.93
CA LEU A 221 -7.98 -7.49 -6.69
C LEU A 221 -8.08 -6.97 -8.13
N GLU A 222 -9.21 -7.13 -8.79
CA GLU A 222 -9.42 -6.62 -10.15
C GLU A 222 -9.34 -5.09 -10.19
N ALA A 223 -10.07 -4.39 -9.30
CA ALA A 223 -10.05 -2.93 -9.22
C ALA A 223 -8.65 -2.35 -8.96
N THR A 224 -7.80 -3.09 -8.25
CA THR A 224 -6.41 -2.69 -7.98
C THR A 224 -5.41 -3.20 -9.02
N GLY A 225 -5.87 -3.68 -10.19
CA GLY A 225 -5.03 -4.07 -11.32
C GLY A 225 -4.42 -5.47 -11.23
N ARG A 226 -5.01 -6.36 -10.42
CA ARG A 226 -4.49 -7.72 -10.13
C ARG A 226 -5.50 -8.82 -10.47
N ALA A 227 -6.20 -8.69 -11.59
CA ALA A 227 -7.06 -9.76 -12.11
C ALA A 227 -6.30 -11.10 -12.18
N GLY A 228 -6.90 -12.17 -11.67
CA GLY A 228 -6.28 -13.50 -11.66
C GLY A 228 -5.13 -13.69 -10.65
N PHE A 229 -4.96 -12.79 -9.68
CA PHE A 229 -3.84 -12.84 -8.70
C PHE A 229 -3.67 -14.20 -8.00
N ARG A 230 -4.77 -14.90 -7.67
CA ARG A 230 -4.70 -16.26 -7.07
C ARG A 230 -3.92 -17.24 -7.94
N LYS A 231 -4.09 -17.18 -9.27
CA LYS A 231 -3.35 -18.01 -10.23
C LYS A 231 -1.89 -17.58 -10.27
N THR A 232 -1.61 -16.28 -10.23
CA THR A 232 -0.26 -15.73 -10.14
C THR A 232 0.46 -16.24 -8.89
N CYS A 233 -0.18 -16.20 -7.72
CA CYS A 233 0.38 -16.77 -6.49
C CYS A 233 0.70 -18.25 -6.68
N ARG A 234 -0.23 -19.06 -7.21
CA ARG A 234 0.01 -20.50 -7.43
C ARG A 234 1.21 -20.78 -8.33
N LYS A 235 1.42 -19.98 -9.36
CA LYS A 235 2.58 -20.07 -10.26
C LYS A 235 3.88 -19.62 -9.59
N ALA A 236 3.82 -18.67 -8.67
CA ALA A 236 4.99 -18.11 -7.98
C ALA A 236 5.43 -18.92 -6.73
N ILE A 237 4.68 -19.94 -6.31
CA ILE A 237 5.06 -20.79 -5.17
C ILE A 237 6.29 -21.63 -5.53
N GLY A 238 7.36 -21.43 -4.78
CA GLY A 238 8.52 -22.33 -4.80
C GLY A 238 8.49 -23.39 -3.69
N PRO A 239 9.39 -24.39 -3.74
CA PRO A 239 9.52 -25.43 -2.71
C PRO A 239 9.68 -24.88 -1.29
N ALA A 240 10.38 -23.76 -1.13
CA ALA A 240 10.57 -23.09 0.15
C ALA A 240 9.25 -22.64 0.81
N ALA A 241 8.28 -22.19 0.01
CA ALA A 241 6.97 -21.79 0.50
C ALA A 241 6.13 -23.00 0.95
N ILE A 242 6.29 -24.14 0.29
CA ILE A 242 5.65 -25.41 0.67
C ILE A 242 6.28 -25.92 1.97
N LEU A 243 7.61 -26.00 2.04
CA LEU A 243 8.33 -26.47 3.23
C LEU A 243 8.00 -25.63 4.47
N ARG A 244 7.97 -24.30 4.32
CA ARG A 244 7.60 -23.40 5.43
C ARG A 244 6.13 -23.53 5.86
N SER A 245 5.27 -24.16 5.06
CA SER A 245 3.90 -24.50 5.47
C SER A 245 3.82 -25.69 6.41
N LEU A 246 4.88 -26.53 6.45
CA LEU A 246 5.00 -27.71 7.29
C LEU A 246 5.61 -27.38 8.65
N VAL A 247 6.53 -26.40 8.68
CA VAL A 247 7.16 -25.92 9.92
C VAL A 247 6.22 -24.93 10.60
N GLY A 248 5.42 -25.41 11.55
CA GLY A 248 4.40 -24.65 12.28
C GLY A 248 4.98 -23.56 13.19
N PHE A 249 5.49 -22.47 12.62
CA PHE A 249 5.72 -21.24 13.37
C PHE A 249 4.37 -20.56 13.62
N TRP A 250 3.77 -20.95 14.75
CA TRP A 250 2.66 -20.31 15.42
C TRP A 250 3.00 -18.90 15.82
#